data_AF-A0A150NNA2-F1
#
_entry.id   AF-A0A150NNA2-F1
#
_cell.length_a   1.000
_cell.length_b   1.000
_cell.length_c   1.000
_cell.angle_alpha   90.00
_cell.angle_beta   90.00
_cell.angle_gamma   90.00
#
_symmetry.space_group_name_H-M   'P 1'
#
loop_
_entity.id
_entity.type
_entity.pdbx_description
1 polymer ?
#
loop_
_entity_poly.entity_id
_entity_poly.type
_entity_poly.pdbx_seq_one_letter_code
_entity_poly.pdbx_strand_id
1 'polypeptide(L)'
;MFFLTPLMEELIYRGLLQHAFFKHSRFGLDLLLPSILFALPHFSSLPSLLDIFVFATSGIIFASLTRYTKSIYPSYAVHVINNIFATLPFLLTFLHRVFG
;
A
#
# COMPACT_ATOMS: atom_id res chain seq x y z
N MET A 1 5.04 11.21 -9.57
CA MET A 1 4.29 10.74 -8.39
C MET A 1 4.75 9.38 -7.85
N PHE A 2 5.42 8.53 -8.63
CA PHE A 2 5.90 7.18 -8.23
C PHE A 2 6.66 7.04 -6.91
N PHE A 3 7.31 8.09 -6.42
CA PHE A 3 8.03 8.07 -5.15
C PHE A 3 7.30 8.87 -4.06
N LEU A 4 6.81 10.07 -4.41
CA LEU A 4 6.20 10.98 -3.44
C LEU A 4 4.84 10.48 -2.94
N THR A 5 3.99 9.94 -3.82
CA THR A 5 2.68 9.41 -3.45
C THR A 5 2.80 8.23 -2.48
N PRO A 6 3.55 7.15 -2.79
CA PRO A 6 3.71 6.08 -1.83
C PRO A 6 4.43 6.54 -0.56
N LEU A 7 5.34 7.52 -0.62
CA LEU A 7 5.94 8.09 0.60
C LEU A 7 4.90 8.75 1.50
N MET A 8 4.01 9.57 0.94
CA MET A 8 2.94 10.22 1.70
C MET A 8 1.98 9.20 2.32
N GLU A 9 1.60 8.18 1.56
CA GLU A 9 0.76 7.10 2.07
C GLU A 9 1.47 6.35 3.22
N GLU A 10 2.76 6.03 3.09
CA GLU A 10 3.54 5.39 4.16
C GLU A 10 3.59 6.27 5.42
N LEU A 11 3.83 7.57 5.27
CA LEU A 11 3.83 8.51 6.40
C LEU A 11 2.46 8.56 7.10
N ILE A 12 1.36 8.58 6.34
CA ILE A 12 0.00 8.64 6.90
C ILE A 12 -0.38 7.31 7.56
N TYR A 13 -0.39 6.21 6.81
CA TYR A 13 -0.95 4.96 7.30
C TYR A 13 -0.01 4.23 8.27
N ARG A 14 1.30 4.27 8.03
CA ARG A 14 2.31 3.51 8.80
C ARG A 14 2.98 4.41 9.83
N GLY A 15 3.33 5.64 9.45
CA GLY A 15 3.92 6.63 10.34
C GLY A 15 2.93 7.14 11.39
N LEU A 16 1.78 7.66 10.96
CA LEU A 16 0.80 8.28 11.86
C LEU A 16 -0.22 7.27 12.40
N LEU A 17 -1.05 6.68 11.54
CA LEU A 17 -2.23 5.93 11.97
C LEU A 17 -1.87 4.62 12.70
N GLN A 18 -0.97 3.82 12.13
CA GLN A 18 -0.51 2.58 12.76
C GLN A 18 0.19 2.81 14.11
N HIS A 19 0.90 3.93 14.28
CA HIS A 19 1.54 4.26 15.56
C HIS A 19 0.57 4.87 16.57
N ALA A 20 -0.39 5.67 16.12
CA ALA A 20 -1.37 6.35 16.97
C ALA A 20 -2.42 5.40 17.53
N PHE A 21 -2.84 4.40 16.76
CA PHE A 21 -3.95 3.53 17.12
C PHE A 21 -3.49 2.10 17.44
N PHE A 22 -3.95 1.58 18.59
CA PHE A 22 -3.82 0.18 18.98
C PHE A 22 -2.38 -0.37 18.96
N LYS A 23 -1.38 0.49 19.19
CA LYS A 23 0.05 0.14 19.15
C LYS A 23 0.32 -1.14 19.94
N HIS A 24 0.96 -2.12 19.29
CA HIS A 24 1.28 -3.44 19.87
C HIS A 24 0.05 -4.26 20.28
N SER A 25 -1.10 -4.04 19.66
CA SER A 25 -2.29 -4.84 19.92
C SER A 25 -2.01 -6.33 19.73
N ARG A 26 -2.39 -7.11 20.75
CA ARG A 26 -2.43 -8.58 20.71
C ARG A 26 -3.40 -9.13 19.68
N PHE A 27 -4.39 -8.32 19.28
CA PHE A 27 -5.40 -8.68 18.30
C PHE A 27 -5.05 -8.22 16.87
N GLY A 28 -3.86 -7.63 16.67
CA GLY A 28 -3.42 -7.14 15.36
C GLY A 28 -4.19 -5.92 14.85
N LEU A 29 -4.87 -5.18 15.72
CA LEU A 29 -5.64 -3.99 15.32
C LEU A 29 -4.77 -2.87 14.74
N ASP A 30 -3.51 -2.79 15.17
CA ASP A 30 -2.46 -1.94 14.59
C ASP A 30 -2.04 -2.40 13.18
N LEU A 31 -2.43 -3.58 12.74
CA LEU A 31 -2.26 -4.03 11.36
C LEU A 31 -3.53 -3.80 10.56
N LEU A 32 -4.68 -4.23 11.09
CA LEU A 32 -5.95 -4.22 10.37
C LEU A 32 -6.46 -2.80 10.08
N LEU A 33 -6.48 -1.93 11.08
CA LEU A 33 -7.02 -0.57 10.90
C LEU A 33 -6.28 0.23 9.82
N PRO A 34 -4.94 0.40 9.88
CA PRO A 34 -4.22 1.15 8.84
C PRO A 34 -4.31 0.47 7.47
N SER A 35 -4.41 -0.87 7.41
CA SER A 35 -4.57 -1.60 6.14
C SER A 35 -5.92 -1.34 5.47
N ILE A 36 -7.01 -1.32 6.26
CA ILE A 36 -8.35 -0.99 5.76
C ILE A 36 -8.37 0.45 5.26
N LEU A 37 -7.86 1.39 6.06
CA LEU A 37 -7.82 2.80 5.70
C LEU A 37 -6.93 3.07 4.47
N PHE A 38 -5.87 2.28 4.29
CA PHE A 38 -5.04 2.30 3.09
C PHE A 38 -5.79 1.79 1.85
N ALA A 39 -6.60 0.74 1.99
CA ALA A 39 -7.33 0.15 0.86
C ALA A 39 -8.49 1.04 0.37
N LEU A 40 -9.20 1.73 1.28
CA LEU A 40 -10.42 2.48 0.94
C LEU A 40 -10.30 3.47 -0.24
N PRO A 41 -9.26 4.32 -0.34
CA PRO A 41 -9.14 5.27 -1.46
C PRO A 41 -8.96 4.61 -2.83
N HIS A 42 -8.60 3.33 -2.86
CA HIS A 42 -8.39 2.58 -4.11
C HIS A 42 -9.71 2.07 -4.72
N PHE A 43 -10.83 2.20 -4.01
CA PHE A 43 -12.14 1.76 -4.47
C PHE A 43 -12.98 2.95 -4.93
N SER A 44 -12.95 3.25 -6.24
CA SER A 44 -13.80 4.29 -6.85
C SER A 44 -15.25 3.85 -7.09
N SER A 45 -15.50 2.54 -7.03
CA SER A 45 -16.80 1.88 -7.19
C SER A 45 -16.84 0.62 -6.31
N LEU A 46 -17.93 -0.17 -6.39
CA LEU A 46 -17.97 -1.49 -5.73
C LEU A 46 -16.74 -2.32 -6.19
N PRO A 47 -15.83 -2.67 -5.27
CA PRO A 47 -14.60 -3.34 -5.64
C PRO A 47 -14.86 -4.82 -5.96
N SER A 48 -14.09 -5.37 -6.89
CA SER A 48 -14.10 -6.81 -7.12
C SER A 48 -13.44 -7.55 -5.93
N LEU A 49 -13.71 -8.86 -5.81
CA LEU A 49 -13.03 -9.68 -4.81
C LEU A 49 -11.50 -9.65 -4.97
N LEU A 50 -11.02 -9.51 -6.21
CA LEU A 50 -9.59 -9.39 -6.50
C LEU A 50 -9.04 -8.06 -5.99
N ASP A 51 -9.74 -6.94 -6.21
CA ASP A 51 -9.31 -5.63 -5.71
C ASP A 51 -9.22 -5.64 -4.19
N ILE A 52 -10.25 -6.15 -3.52
CA ILE A 52 -10.26 -6.30 -2.06
C ILE A 52 -9.05 -7.11 -1.62
N PHE A 53 -8.81 -8.26 -2.25
CA PHE A 53 -7.70 -9.15 -1.90
C PHE A 53 -6.34 -8.47 -2.08
N VAL A 54 -6.12 -7.79 -3.21
CA VAL A 54 -4.85 -7.12 -3.52
C VAL A 54 -4.55 -6.00 -2.54
N PHE A 55 -5.50 -5.09 -2.30
CA PHE A 55 -5.27 -3.93 -1.46
C PHE A 55 -5.24 -4.28 0.04
N ALA A 56 -6.08 -5.23 0.49
CA ALA A 56 -6.03 -5.71 1.87
C ALA A 56 -4.71 -6.43 2.17
N THR A 57 -4.27 -7.32 1.28
CA THR A 57 -3.01 -8.06 1.46
C THR A 57 -1.81 -7.12 1.43
N SER A 58 -1.78 -6.16 0.50
CA SER A 58 -0.72 -5.15 0.41
C SER A 58 -0.65 -4.32 1.69
N GLY A 59 -1.80 -3.83 2.17
CA GLY A 59 -1.88 -3.08 3.43
C GLY A 59 -1.34 -3.88 4.62
N ILE A 60 -1.73 -5.15 4.74
CA ILE A 60 -1.27 -6.04 5.83
C ILE A 60 0.24 -6.27 5.74
N ILE A 61 0.80 -6.49 4.54
CA ILE A 61 2.24 -6.66 4.34
C ILE A 61 2.99 -5.40 4.78
N PHE A 62 2.55 -4.22 4.32
CA PHE A 62 3.15 -2.93 4.65
C PHE A 62 3.11 -2.64 6.16
N ALA A 63 1.95 -2.86 6.79
CA ALA A 63 1.80 -2.71 8.22
C ALA A 63 2.68 -3.72 9.00
N SER A 64 2.79 -4.96 8.51
CA SER A 64 3.62 -6.00 9.14
C SER A 64 5.10 -5.67 9.06
N LEU A 65 5.59 -5.22 7.91
CA LEU A 65 6.97 -4.76 7.72
C LEU A 65 7.29 -3.63 8.69
N THR A 66 6.41 -2.64 8.80
CA THR A 66 6.58 -1.52 9.73
C THR A 66 6.58 -1.99 11.18
N ARG A 67 5.65 -2.88 11.56
CA ARG A 67 5.56 -3.43 12.92
C ARG A 67 6.81 -4.21 13.31
N TYR A 68 7.37 -5.00 12.40
CA TYR A 68 8.54 -5.83 12.66
C TYR A 68 9.82 -5.00 12.72
N THR A 69 10.04 -4.13 11.73
CA THR A 69 11.29 -3.36 11.59
C THR A 69 11.32 -2.06 12.37
N LYS A 70 10.17 -1.62 12.92
CA LYS A 70 9.99 -0.31 13.58
C LYS A 70 10.36 0.87 12.67
N SER A 71 10.25 0.68 11.36
CA SER A 71 10.63 1.66 10.35
C SER A 71 9.68 1.60 9.17
N ILE A 72 9.37 2.77 8.58
CA ILE A 72 8.56 2.84 7.37
C ILE A 72 9.37 2.51 6.11
N TYR A 73 10.70 2.57 6.15
CA TYR A 73 11.55 2.45 4.95
C TYR A 73 11.40 1.10 4.22
N PRO A 74 11.34 -0.06 4.91
CA PRO A 74 11.15 -1.34 4.21
C PRO A 74 9.79 -1.42 3.53
N SER A 75 8.73 -0.95 4.19
CA SER A 75 7.39 -0.89 3.64
C SER A 75 7.34 0.04 2.42
N TYR A 76 7.90 1.25 2.54
CA TYR A 76 8.02 2.21 1.45
C TYR A 76 8.77 1.65 0.23
N ALA A 77 9.89 0.95 0.44
CA ALA A 77 10.65 0.35 -0.66
C ALA A 77 9.80 -0.70 -1.42
N VAL A 78 9.13 -1.60 -0.70
CA VAL A 78 8.25 -2.60 -1.32
C VAL A 78 7.08 -1.91 -2.03
N HIS A 79 6.53 -0.85 -1.44
CA HIS A 79 5.41 -0.12 -2.01
C HIS A 79 5.77 0.60 -3.32
N VAL A 80 6.96 1.21 -3.40
CA VAL A 80 7.50 1.78 -4.65
C VAL A 80 7.68 0.70 -5.71
N ILE A 81 8.29 -0.44 -5.34
CA ILE A 81 8.48 -1.57 -6.24
C ILE A 81 7.13 -2.07 -6.79
N ASN A 82 6.13 -2.25 -5.91
CA ASN A 82 4.79 -2.68 -6.30
C ASN A 82 4.15 -1.71 -7.30
N ASN A 83 4.27 -0.40 -7.07
CA ASN A 83 3.75 0.62 -8.00
C ASN A 83 4.45 0.57 -9.37
N ILE A 84 5.75 0.31 -9.42
CA ILE A 84 6.48 0.15 -10.68
C ILE A 84 5.93 -1.06 -11.45
N PHE A 85 5.76 -2.21 -10.78
CA PHE A 85 5.20 -3.40 -11.42
C PHE A 85 3.76 -3.20 -11.88
N ALA A 86 2.92 -2.57 -11.05
CA ALA A 86 1.52 -2.31 -11.37
C ALA A 86 1.34 -1.40 -12.60
N THR A 87 2.29 -0.51 -12.86
CA THR A 87 2.21 0.44 -14.00
C THR A 87 2.92 -0.05 -15.26
N LEU A 88 3.70 -1.14 -15.18
CA LEU A 88 4.42 -1.68 -16.33
C LEU A 88 3.51 -2.08 -17.51
N PRO A 89 2.35 -2.73 -17.33
CA PRO A 89 1.46 -3.06 -18.45
C PRO A 89 0.95 -1.82 -19.19
N PHE A 90 0.67 -0.75 -18.46
CA PHE A 90 0.26 0.53 -19.05
C PHE A 90 1.39 1.12 -19.89
N LEU A 91 2.63 1.15 -19.38
CA LEU A 91 3.78 1.63 -20.13
C LEU A 91 4.01 0.82 -21.41
N LEU A 92 3.94 -0.51 -21.32
CA LEU A 92 4.14 -1.40 -22.48
C LEU A 92 3.08 -1.20 -23.56
N THR A 93 1.81 -1.12 -23.16
CA THR A 93 0.70 -0.88 -24.10
C THR A 93 0.78 0.52 -24.73
N PHE A 94 1.20 1.54 -23.98
CA PHE A 94 1.45 2.87 -24.50
C PHE A 94 2.58 2.87 -25.54
N LEU A 95 3.73 2.27 -25.23
CA LEU A 95 4.87 2.19 -26.15
C LEU A 95 4.50 1.44 -27.44
N HIS A 96 3.76 0.34 -27.33
CA HIS A 96 3.27 -0.39 -28.49
C HIS A 96 2.35 0.46 -29.37
N ARG A 97 1.47 1.28 -28.78
CA ARG A 97 0.59 2.18 -29.55
C ARG A 97 1.32 3.33 -30.24
N VAL A 98 2.46 3.77 -29.69
CA VAL A 98 3.22 4.91 -30.21
C VAL A 98 4.23 4.49 -31.28
N PHE A 99 4.85 3.32 -31.11
CA PHE A 99 5.97 2.88 -31.95
C PHE A 99 5.69 1.59 -32.74
N GLY A 100 4.57 0.92 -32.50
CA GLY A 100 4.16 -0.32 -33.15
C GLY A 100 3.06 -0.14 -34.18
#